data_AF-A0A7U6GKR0-F1
#
_entry.id   AF-A0A7U6GKR0-F1
#
_cell.length_a   1.000
_cell.length_b   1.000
_cell.length_c   1.000
_cell.angle_alpha   90.00
_cell.angle_beta   90.00
_cell.angle_gamma   90.00
#
_symmetry.space_group_name_H-M   'P 1'
#
loop_
_entity.id
_entity.type
_entity.pdbx_description
1 polymer ?
#
loop_
_entity_poly.entity_id
_entity_poly.type
_entity_poly.pdbx_seq_one_letter_code
_entity_poly.pdbx_strand_id
1 'polypeptide(L)'
;MDIFQSHFYPPFIISSAIQVTLMDFSALLTAPVIAALAGLATVAAWIGYLLGKSAENKRKLQALSEAAEASENALEDIRRKQAEKIDVLNRTMTDEIRKLKATHAEQSERLRNEHSALIDKLNTDNLDNLNALKKSHEEQIAQLTRQHSSLIDEQEQRRANELKEAKAEAAQFITTLKNEHQDTLDRLRRELEDNHKQRIQELRERHTQEMAHQEEQAKALAEERDNLKTLAEELQESLSELQLEIREAKLNNMFSVSKSGEKLIRVVRSVQELASELDETSRAVTDGEYSFFEAIKDKRDRETVLGLANASTYTQVEAAPEETDDNAEPGGKDSREENHKPV
;
A
#
# COMPACT_ATOMS: atom_id res chain seq x y z
N MET A 1 112.05 24.35 -20.82
CA MET A 1 111.95 23.87 -22.21
C MET A 1 111.37 25.01 -23.03
N ASP A 2 112.09 25.63 -23.97
CA ASP A 2 113.46 25.32 -24.42
C ASP A 2 114.17 26.55 -25.03
N ILE A 3 115.52 26.52 -24.95
CA ILE A 3 116.51 27.06 -25.92
C ILE A 3 116.49 28.59 -26.18
N PHE A 4 117.41 29.38 -25.60
CA PHE A 4 118.78 29.68 -26.09
C PHE A 4 118.86 30.34 -27.49
N GLN A 5 119.36 31.58 -27.57
CA GLN A 5 120.72 31.86 -28.10
C GLN A 5 121.14 33.34 -27.97
N SER A 6 122.45 33.57 -27.94
CA SER A 6 123.10 34.85 -27.62
C SER A 6 124.45 35.00 -28.34
N HIS A 7 124.67 36.13 -29.02
CA HIS A 7 125.95 36.56 -29.63
C HIS A 7 126.08 38.09 -29.37
N PHE A 8 127.13 38.72 -28.80
CA PHE A 8 128.61 38.64 -28.97
C PHE A 8 129.03 38.91 -30.44
N TYR A 9 129.94 39.82 -30.82
CA TYR A 9 130.91 40.69 -30.11
C TYR A 9 131.29 41.92 -31.02
N PRO A 10 132.28 42.82 -30.74
CA PRO A 10 132.26 44.22 -31.21
C PRO A 10 133.44 44.63 -32.16
N PRO A 11 134.31 45.64 -31.90
CA PRO A 11 134.65 46.67 -32.90
C PRO A 11 136.04 46.55 -33.54
N PHE A 12 136.32 47.35 -34.57
CA PHE A 12 137.65 47.53 -35.15
C PHE A 12 138.17 48.97 -35.02
N ILE A 13 139.48 49.11 -34.75
CA ILE A 13 140.23 50.35 -34.55
C ILE A 13 141.48 50.29 -35.47
N ILE A 14 142.21 51.42 -35.62
CA ILE A 14 143.55 51.57 -36.24
C ILE A 14 143.52 51.33 -37.79
N SER A 15 144.33 51.92 -38.68
CA SER A 15 145.49 52.84 -38.69
C SER A 15 145.38 53.73 -39.97
N SER A 16 146.33 54.53 -40.49
CA SER A 16 147.76 54.80 -40.23
C SER A 16 148.19 56.19 -40.77
N ALA A 17 149.45 56.56 -40.50
CA ALA A 17 150.20 57.71 -41.03
C ALA A 17 150.40 57.72 -42.58
N ILE A 18 150.87 58.87 -43.12
CA ILE A 18 152.15 58.96 -43.87
C ILE A 18 152.63 60.43 -44.05
N GLN A 19 153.84 60.66 -43.53
CA GLN A 19 154.96 61.53 -43.91
C GLN A 19 154.76 62.95 -44.50
N VAL A 20 155.26 63.89 -43.69
CA VAL A 20 156.01 65.10 -44.00
C VAL A 20 157.00 64.98 -45.18
N THR A 21 157.06 66.02 -46.02
CA THR A 21 158.30 66.47 -46.69
C THR A 21 158.44 68.00 -46.56
N LEU A 22 159.44 68.46 -45.80
CA LEU A 22 159.90 69.85 -45.84
C LEU A 22 160.73 70.07 -47.12
N MET A 23 160.63 71.26 -47.72
CA MET A 23 161.68 71.83 -48.56
C MET A 23 161.83 73.32 -48.28
N ASP A 24 163.07 73.77 -48.14
CA ASP A 24 163.44 75.16 -47.86
C ASP A 24 163.15 76.09 -49.04
N PHE A 25 162.57 77.26 -48.75
CA PHE A 25 162.50 78.39 -49.68
C PHE A 25 162.82 79.72 -48.98
N SER A 26 163.98 79.76 -48.32
CA SER A 26 164.50 80.92 -47.59
C SER A 26 165.07 82.01 -48.50
N ALA A 27 164.27 82.57 -49.42
CA ALA A 27 164.69 83.67 -50.30
C ALA A 27 163.55 84.47 -50.96
N LEU A 28 162.60 85.06 -50.21
CA LEU A 28 161.76 86.16 -50.73
C LEU A 28 161.10 87.08 -49.66
N LEU A 29 161.81 87.42 -48.58
CA LEU A 29 161.31 88.39 -47.59
C LEU A 29 161.49 89.85 -48.08
N THR A 30 160.39 90.47 -48.49
CA THR A 30 160.28 91.94 -48.61
C THR A 30 158.98 92.41 -47.95
N ALA A 31 159.00 93.56 -47.28
CA ALA A 31 157.90 94.05 -46.45
C ALA A 31 156.50 94.06 -47.12
N PRO A 32 156.31 94.47 -48.40
CA PRO A 32 154.98 94.40 -49.03
C PRO A 32 154.48 92.97 -49.27
N VAL A 33 155.38 91.98 -49.39
CA VAL A 33 155.02 90.56 -49.58
C VAL A 33 154.50 89.96 -48.26
N ILE A 34 155.02 90.38 -47.10
CA ILE A 34 154.50 89.94 -45.79
C ILE A 34 153.09 90.52 -45.56
N ALA A 35 152.84 91.78 -45.94
CA ALA A 35 151.50 92.36 -45.90
C ALA A 35 150.52 91.67 -46.86
N ALA A 36 150.97 91.33 -48.09
CA ALA A 36 150.16 90.56 -49.04
C ALA A 36 149.89 89.13 -48.56
N LEU A 37 150.86 88.46 -47.92
CA LEU A 37 150.69 87.12 -47.34
C LEU A 37 149.82 87.15 -46.08
N ALA A 38 149.87 88.19 -45.24
CA ALA A 38 148.95 88.36 -44.12
C ALA A 38 147.53 88.70 -44.59
N GLY A 39 147.39 89.48 -45.66
CA GLY A 39 146.13 89.70 -46.37
C GLY A 39 145.57 88.41 -46.96
N LEU A 40 146.40 87.62 -47.64
CA LEU A 40 146.01 86.31 -48.17
C LEU A 40 145.73 85.29 -47.05
N ALA A 41 146.45 85.32 -45.93
CA ALA A 41 146.20 84.43 -44.79
C ALA A 41 144.92 84.79 -44.04
N THR A 42 144.60 86.09 -43.89
CA THR A 42 143.32 86.52 -43.30
C THR A 42 142.16 86.26 -44.25
N VAL A 43 142.31 86.50 -45.57
CA VAL A 43 141.33 86.11 -46.58
C VAL A 43 141.18 84.59 -46.65
N ALA A 44 142.26 83.80 -46.58
CA ALA A 44 142.20 82.34 -46.53
C ALA A 44 141.61 81.80 -45.22
N ALA A 45 141.81 82.48 -44.09
CA ALA A 45 141.13 82.16 -42.83
C ALA A 45 139.65 82.53 -42.87
N TRP A 46 139.26 83.61 -43.57
CA TRP A 46 137.86 84.00 -43.75
C TRP A 46 137.14 83.08 -44.73
N ILE A 47 137.78 82.73 -45.84
CA ILE A 47 137.35 81.70 -46.80
C ILE A 47 137.29 80.34 -46.08
N GLY A 48 138.29 79.98 -45.28
CA GLY A 48 138.34 78.75 -44.49
C GLY A 48 137.28 78.69 -43.39
N TYR A 49 136.94 79.81 -42.76
CA TYR A 49 135.82 79.93 -41.83
C TYR A 49 134.47 79.86 -42.56
N LEU A 50 134.34 80.45 -43.74
CA LEU A 50 133.12 80.33 -44.58
C LEU A 50 132.94 78.92 -45.14
N LEU A 51 134.00 78.27 -45.61
CA LEU A 51 133.99 76.86 -46.03
C LEU A 51 133.76 75.93 -44.82
N GLY A 52 134.39 76.22 -43.69
CA GLY A 52 134.22 75.48 -42.44
C GLY A 52 132.78 75.56 -41.92
N LYS A 53 132.20 76.77 -41.91
CA LYS A 53 130.79 77.01 -41.54
C LYS A 53 129.82 76.49 -42.60
N SER A 54 130.19 76.48 -43.88
CA SER A 54 129.43 75.80 -44.94
C SER A 54 129.47 74.27 -44.77
N ALA A 55 130.62 73.69 -44.43
CA ALA A 55 130.79 72.26 -44.16
C ALA A 55 130.11 71.84 -42.85
N GLU A 56 130.15 72.68 -41.82
CA GLU A 56 129.44 72.47 -40.55
C GLU A 56 127.93 72.60 -40.76
N ASN A 57 127.46 73.58 -41.54
CA ASN A 57 126.05 73.68 -41.93
C ASN A 57 125.63 72.49 -42.81
N LYS A 58 126.47 71.99 -43.71
CA LYS A 58 126.22 70.75 -44.47
C LYS A 58 126.14 69.53 -43.57
N ARG A 59 127.05 69.38 -42.60
CA ARG A 59 127.01 68.30 -41.59
C ARG A 59 125.78 68.41 -40.67
N LYS A 60 125.37 69.62 -40.30
CA LYS A 60 124.13 69.87 -39.55
C LYS A 60 122.89 69.58 -40.38
N LEU A 61 122.88 69.93 -41.67
CA LEU A 61 121.81 69.58 -42.61
C LEU A 61 121.75 68.07 -42.85
N GLN A 62 122.88 67.38 -42.98
CA GLN A 62 122.97 65.92 -43.07
C GLN A 62 122.46 65.27 -41.78
N ALA A 63 122.97 65.66 -40.61
CA ALA A 63 122.51 65.14 -39.33
C ALA A 63 121.02 65.45 -39.04
N LEU A 64 120.50 66.59 -39.48
CA LEU A 64 119.07 66.90 -39.40
C LEU A 64 118.23 66.08 -40.40
N SER A 65 118.75 65.80 -41.60
CA SER A 65 118.11 64.93 -42.59
C SER A 65 118.08 63.48 -42.09
N GLU A 66 119.21 62.97 -41.60
CA GLU A 66 119.35 61.63 -41.00
C GLU A 66 118.47 61.49 -39.75
N ALA A 67 118.39 62.52 -38.90
CA ALA A 67 117.49 62.52 -37.75
C ALA A 67 116.00 62.61 -38.16
N ALA A 68 115.67 63.38 -39.20
CA ALA A 68 114.31 63.45 -39.74
C ALA A 68 113.90 62.09 -40.33
N GLU A 69 114.73 61.50 -41.19
CA GLU A 69 114.54 60.17 -41.78
C GLU A 69 114.45 59.08 -40.71
N ALA A 70 115.32 59.10 -39.69
CA ALA A 70 115.23 58.19 -38.55
C ALA A 70 113.93 58.38 -37.74
N SER A 71 113.46 59.62 -37.58
CA SER A 71 112.19 59.91 -36.89
C SER A 71 110.97 59.49 -37.72
N GLU A 72 111.03 59.63 -39.04
CA GLU A 72 109.99 59.21 -39.98
C GLU A 72 109.90 57.67 -40.00
N ASN A 73 111.03 56.99 -40.18
CA ASN A 73 111.12 55.54 -40.06
C ASN A 73 110.59 55.05 -38.70
N ALA A 74 110.96 55.69 -37.58
CA ALA A 74 110.43 55.32 -36.26
C ALA A 74 108.92 55.55 -36.12
N LEU A 75 108.36 56.61 -36.73
CA LEU A 75 106.92 56.85 -36.77
C LEU A 75 106.19 55.83 -37.64
N GLU A 76 106.75 55.44 -38.79
CA GLU A 76 106.21 54.36 -39.61
C GLU A 76 106.23 53.02 -38.88
N ASP A 77 107.32 52.71 -38.19
CA ASP A 77 107.47 51.49 -37.39
C ASP A 77 106.47 51.44 -36.22
N ILE A 78 106.21 52.58 -35.57
CA ILE A 78 105.16 52.71 -34.54
C ILE A 78 103.77 52.56 -35.16
N ARG A 79 103.47 53.22 -36.29
CA ARG A 79 102.19 53.10 -37.01
C ARG A 79 101.93 51.65 -37.44
N ARG A 80 102.95 50.97 -37.97
CA ARG A 80 102.89 49.56 -38.36
C ARG A 80 102.60 48.66 -37.16
N LYS A 81 103.32 48.84 -36.04
CA LYS A 81 103.08 48.09 -34.79
C LYS A 81 101.71 48.38 -34.17
N GLN A 82 101.18 49.60 -34.33
CA GLN A 82 99.83 49.94 -33.90
C GLN A 82 98.76 49.29 -34.79
N ALA A 83 98.92 49.34 -36.11
CA ALA A 83 98.04 48.67 -37.06
C ALA A 83 98.01 47.15 -36.83
N GLU A 84 99.18 46.52 -36.65
CA GLU A 84 99.30 45.09 -36.31
C GLU A 84 98.60 44.75 -35.00
N LYS A 85 98.76 45.56 -33.94
CA LYS A 85 98.04 45.38 -32.67
C LYS A 85 96.52 45.51 -32.83
N ILE A 86 96.05 46.47 -33.63
CA ILE A 86 94.62 46.66 -33.91
C ILE A 86 94.08 45.44 -34.68
N ASP A 87 94.80 44.95 -35.69
CA ASP A 87 94.42 43.77 -36.46
C ASP A 87 94.38 42.50 -35.60
N VAL A 88 95.38 42.28 -34.74
CA VAL A 88 95.40 41.15 -33.81
C VAL A 88 94.23 41.26 -32.82
N LEU A 89 94.00 42.44 -32.22
CA LEU A 89 92.89 42.65 -31.30
C LEU A 89 91.52 42.44 -31.96
N ASN A 90 91.32 42.96 -33.17
CA ASN A 90 90.10 42.78 -33.95
C ASN A 90 89.85 41.30 -34.29
N ARG A 91 90.89 40.54 -34.65
CA ARG A 91 90.81 39.09 -34.88
C ARG A 91 90.43 38.36 -33.60
N THR A 92 91.13 38.62 -32.49
CA THR A 92 90.83 38.02 -31.18
C THR A 92 89.40 38.29 -30.74
N MET A 93 88.95 39.55 -30.80
CA MET A 93 87.58 39.95 -30.47
C MET A 93 86.54 39.27 -31.39
N THR A 94 86.82 39.15 -32.69
CA THR A 94 85.95 38.45 -33.63
C THR A 94 85.85 36.96 -33.30
N ASP A 95 86.95 36.33 -32.91
CA ASP A 95 87.01 34.92 -32.53
C ASP A 95 86.32 34.66 -31.19
N GLU A 96 86.47 35.55 -30.20
CA GLU A 96 85.74 35.49 -28.94
C GLU A 96 84.23 35.66 -29.12
N ILE A 97 83.80 36.63 -29.94
CA ILE A 97 82.38 36.80 -30.30
C ILE A 97 81.85 35.55 -31.02
N ARG A 98 82.63 34.93 -31.90
CA ARG A 98 82.23 33.68 -32.58
C ARG A 98 82.09 32.53 -31.58
N LYS A 99 83.06 32.36 -30.67
CA LYS A 99 83.01 31.34 -29.60
C LYS A 99 81.81 31.55 -28.69
N LEU A 100 81.58 32.76 -28.20
CA LEU A 100 80.45 33.07 -27.31
C LEU A 100 79.09 32.83 -28.00
N LYS A 101 78.95 33.21 -29.28
CA LYS A 101 77.75 32.90 -30.08
C LYS A 101 77.53 31.40 -30.25
N ALA A 102 78.59 30.63 -30.50
CA ALA A 102 78.50 29.17 -30.61
C ALA A 102 78.08 28.53 -29.28
N THR A 103 78.72 28.89 -28.17
CA THR A 103 78.38 28.40 -26.82
C THR A 103 76.94 28.76 -26.43
N HIS A 104 76.48 29.98 -26.72
CA HIS A 104 75.10 30.38 -26.44
C HIS A 104 74.08 29.62 -27.30
N ALA A 105 74.40 29.34 -28.56
CA ALA A 105 73.55 28.52 -29.43
C ALA A 105 73.45 27.08 -28.90
N GLU A 106 74.56 26.46 -28.53
CA GLU A 106 74.61 25.12 -27.93
C GLU A 106 73.82 25.06 -26.61
N GLN A 107 73.99 26.03 -25.71
CA GLN A 107 73.20 26.12 -24.47
C GLN A 107 71.70 26.30 -24.74
N SER A 108 71.34 27.10 -25.75
CA SER A 108 69.93 27.33 -26.14
C SER A 108 69.29 26.06 -26.73
N GLU A 109 70.03 25.30 -27.54
CA GLU A 109 69.59 24.03 -28.11
C GLU A 109 69.46 22.97 -27.02
N ARG A 110 70.46 22.84 -26.15
CA ARG A 110 70.43 21.95 -24.99
C ARG A 110 69.21 22.21 -24.10
N LEU A 111 68.94 23.47 -23.75
CA LEU A 111 67.81 23.83 -22.91
C LEU A 111 66.46 23.53 -23.58
N ARG A 112 66.35 23.71 -24.91
CA ARG A 112 65.16 23.30 -25.68
C ARG A 112 64.95 21.80 -25.64
N ASN A 113 66.01 21.02 -25.79
CA ASN A 113 65.96 19.55 -25.76
C ASN A 113 65.60 19.03 -24.36
N GLU A 114 66.19 19.60 -23.31
CA GLU A 114 65.86 19.29 -21.91
C GLU A 114 64.39 19.65 -21.59
N HIS A 115 63.89 20.79 -22.08
CA HIS A 115 62.49 21.19 -21.90
C HIS A 115 61.50 20.31 -22.69
N SER A 116 61.84 19.90 -23.92
CA SER A 116 61.02 18.95 -24.69
C SER A 116 60.91 17.61 -23.97
N ALA A 117 62.04 17.06 -23.51
CA ALA A 117 62.06 15.80 -22.77
C ALA A 117 61.26 15.88 -21.47
N LEU A 118 61.25 17.04 -20.79
CA LEU A 118 60.41 17.25 -19.60
C LEU A 118 58.92 17.30 -19.93
N ILE A 119 58.52 17.93 -21.05
CA ILE A 119 57.13 17.93 -21.54
C ILE A 119 56.70 16.50 -21.88
N ASP A 120 57.51 15.76 -22.64
CA ASP A 120 57.20 14.40 -23.06
C ASP A 120 57.04 13.48 -21.86
N LYS A 121 57.96 13.57 -20.88
CA LYS A 121 57.83 12.85 -19.61
C LYS A 121 56.55 13.23 -18.85
N LEU A 122 56.28 14.52 -18.67
CA LEU A 122 55.09 14.99 -17.95
C LEU A 122 53.79 14.52 -18.63
N ASN A 123 53.76 14.48 -19.96
CA ASN A 123 52.64 13.94 -20.72
C ASN A 123 52.47 12.43 -20.51
N THR A 124 53.56 11.65 -20.48
CA THR A 124 53.54 10.21 -20.15
C THR A 124 53.05 9.98 -18.72
N ASP A 125 53.66 10.64 -17.73
CA ASP A 125 53.30 10.53 -16.32
C ASP A 125 51.81 10.90 -16.10
N ASN A 126 51.29 11.93 -16.78
CA ASN A 126 49.88 12.31 -16.73
C ASN A 126 48.95 11.27 -17.39
N LEU A 127 49.34 10.70 -18.52
CA LEU A 127 48.57 9.64 -19.20
C LEU A 127 48.44 8.39 -18.30
N ASP A 128 49.55 7.97 -17.67
CA ASP A 128 49.59 6.82 -16.79
C ASP A 128 48.75 7.05 -15.52
N ASN A 129 48.82 8.24 -14.93
CA ASN A 129 47.96 8.64 -13.81
C ASN A 129 46.46 8.63 -14.18
N LEU A 130 46.09 9.13 -15.36
CA LEU A 130 44.71 9.09 -15.86
C LEU A 130 44.22 7.66 -16.09
N ASN A 131 45.07 6.79 -16.66
CA ASN A 131 44.75 5.38 -16.89
C ASN A 131 44.58 4.63 -15.56
N ALA A 132 45.46 4.87 -14.58
CA ALA A 132 45.35 4.28 -13.25
C ALA A 132 44.08 4.73 -12.51
N LEU A 133 43.74 6.02 -12.58
CA LEU A 133 42.50 6.56 -11.99
C LEU A 133 41.25 5.99 -12.68
N LYS A 134 41.24 5.90 -14.01
CA LYS A 134 40.15 5.29 -14.79
C LYS A 134 39.92 3.83 -14.37
N LYS A 135 40.99 3.04 -14.30
CA LYS A 135 40.94 1.64 -13.86
C LYS A 135 40.39 1.51 -12.43
N SER A 136 40.84 2.36 -11.51
CA SER A 136 40.35 2.40 -10.12
C SER A 136 38.83 2.68 -10.07
N HIS A 137 38.33 3.63 -10.87
CA HIS A 137 36.89 3.89 -10.97
C HIS A 137 36.12 2.72 -11.61
N GLU A 138 36.67 2.06 -12.64
CA GLU A 138 36.06 0.87 -13.24
C GLU A 138 35.94 -0.29 -12.22
N GLU A 139 36.97 -0.49 -11.39
CA GLU A 139 36.96 -1.48 -10.30
C GLU A 139 35.94 -1.12 -9.20
N GLN A 140 35.83 0.15 -8.79
CA GLN A 140 34.83 0.62 -7.83
C GLN A 140 33.39 0.45 -8.36
N ILE A 141 33.15 0.79 -9.63
CA ILE A 141 31.84 0.58 -10.27
C ILE A 141 31.50 -0.91 -10.28
N ALA A 142 32.43 -1.77 -10.70
CA ALA A 142 32.22 -3.22 -10.70
C ALA A 142 31.96 -3.79 -9.29
N GLN A 143 32.60 -3.26 -8.26
CA GLN A 143 32.35 -3.63 -6.86
C GLN A 143 30.94 -3.21 -6.42
N LEU A 144 30.52 -1.97 -6.68
CA LEU A 144 29.19 -1.46 -6.35
C LEU A 144 28.09 -2.24 -7.09
N THR A 145 28.28 -2.55 -8.38
CA THR A 145 27.34 -3.38 -9.15
C THR A 145 27.16 -4.77 -8.52
N ARG A 146 28.24 -5.43 -8.08
CA ARG A 146 28.17 -6.72 -7.39
C ARG A 146 27.45 -6.62 -6.04
N GLN A 147 27.74 -5.58 -5.25
CA GLN A 147 27.07 -5.34 -3.98
C GLN A 147 25.57 -5.09 -4.15
N HIS A 148 25.18 -4.28 -5.13
CA HIS A 148 23.77 -4.03 -5.44
C HIS A 148 23.04 -5.29 -5.92
N SER A 149 23.69 -6.14 -6.73
CA SER A 149 23.13 -7.44 -7.13
C SER A 149 22.87 -8.33 -5.91
N SER A 150 23.87 -8.50 -5.03
CA SER A 150 23.72 -9.30 -3.80
C SER A 150 22.56 -8.81 -2.92
N LEU A 151 22.43 -7.49 -2.74
CA LEU A 151 21.34 -6.91 -1.94
C LEU A 151 19.95 -7.12 -2.58
N ILE A 152 19.86 -7.15 -3.91
CA ILE A 152 18.62 -7.49 -4.62
C ILE A 152 18.29 -8.96 -4.41
N ASP A 153 19.25 -9.86 -4.62
CA ASP A 153 19.08 -11.32 -4.45
C ASP A 153 18.65 -11.66 -3.01
N GLU A 154 19.30 -11.04 -2.00
CA GLU A 154 18.96 -11.16 -0.58
C GLU A 154 17.53 -10.64 -0.29
N GLN A 155 17.13 -9.51 -0.87
CA GLN A 155 15.79 -8.94 -0.68
C GLN A 155 14.71 -9.79 -1.35
N GLU A 156 14.97 -10.37 -2.53
CA GLU A 156 14.07 -11.29 -3.20
C GLU A 156 13.91 -12.59 -2.42
N GLN A 157 15.01 -13.19 -1.93
CA GLN A 157 14.97 -14.38 -1.08
C GLN A 157 14.19 -14.11 0.21
N ARG A 158 14.41 -12.96 0.85
CA ARG A 158 13.66 -12.55 2.06
C ARG A 158 12.17 -12.44 1.79
N ARG A 159 11.76 -11.73 0.72
CA ARG A 159 10.34 -11.62 0.33
C ARG A 159 9.70 -12.96 0.00
N ALA A 160 10.45 -13.87 -0.64
CA ALA A 160 9.98 -15.22 -0.94
C ALA A 160 9.70 -16.04 0.34
N ASN A 161 10.56 -15.89 1.36
CA ASN A 161 10.36 -16.51 2.67
C ASN A 161 9.16 -15.89 3.41
N GLU A 162 9.08 -14.55 3.52
CA GLU A 162 7.96 -13.83 4.14
C GLU A 162 6.61 -14.21 3.50
N LEU A 163 6.56 -14.33 2.16
CA LEU A 163 5.36 -14.78 1.43
C LEU A 163 5.01 -16.25 1.71
N LYS A 164 6.00 -17.12 1.93
CA LYS A 164 5.79 -18.53 2.27
C LYS A 164 5.27 -18.69 3.70
N GLU A 165 5.79 -17.92 4.64
CA GLU A 165 5.33 -17.87 6.04
C GLU A 165 3.90 -17.36 6.13
N ALA A 166 3.59 -16.20 5.52
CA ALA A 166 2.23 -15.64 5.49
C ALA A 166 1.20 -16.60 4.85
N LYS A 167 1.59 -17.38 3.83
CA LYS A 167 0.74 -18.42 3.24
C LYS A 167 0.52 -19.61 4.19
N ALA A 168 1.52 -20.00 4.96
CA ALA A 168 1.40 -21.07 5.95
C ALA A 168 0.49 -20.64 7.12
N GLU A 169 0.65 -19.42 7.63
CA GLU A 169 -0.21 -18.83 8.65
C GLU A 169 -1.67 -18.73 8.17
N ALA A 170 -1.90 -18.22 6.96
CA ALA A 170 -3.25 -18.16 6.38
C ALA A 170 -3.89 -19.54 6.22
N ALA A 171 -3.13 -20.56 5.81
CA ALA A 171 -3.62 -21.93 5.71
C ALA A 171 -3.96 -22.55 7.09
N GLN A 172 -3.17 -22.25 8.12
CA GLN A 172 -3.46 -22.64 9.50
C GLN A 172 -4.73 -21.95 10.01
N PHE A 173 -4.86 -20.63 9.82
CA PHE A 173 -6.03 -19.86 10.22
C PHE A 173 -7.33 -20.37 9.56
N ILE A 174 -7.31 -20.63 8.25
CA ILE A 174 -8.46 -21.23 7.53
C ILE A 174 -8.81 -22.61 8.11
N THR A 175 -7.81 -23.40 8.50
CA THR A 175 -8.03 -24.73 9.10
C THR A 175 -8.68 -24.61 10.48
N THR A 176 -8.19 -23.70 11.34
CA THR A 176 -8.78 -23.41 12.65
C THR A 176 -10.23 -22.94 12.52
N LEU A 177 -10.49 -21.93 11.68
CA LEU A 177 -11.82 -21.38 11.46
C LEU A 177 -12.81 -22.44 10.92
N LYS A 178 -12.34 -23.35 10.05
CA LYS A 178 -13.14 -24.47 9.56
C LYS A 178 -13.50 -25.45 10.68
N ASN A 179 -12.57 -25.75 11.58
CA ASN A 179 -12.81 -26.65 12.72
C ASN A 179 -13.78 -26.01 13.71
N GLU A 180 -13.61 -24.73 14.06
CA GLU A 180 -14.55 -23.98 14.91
C GLU A 180 -15.97 -23.93 14.29
N HIS A 181 -16.06 -23.75 12.97
CA HIS A 181 -17.36 -23.81 12.28
C HIS A 181 -17.98 -25.21 12.32
N GLN A 182 -17.17 -26.27 12.16
CA GLN A 182 -17.65 -27.65 12.30
C GLN A 182 -18.14 -27.94 13.72
N ASP A 183 -17.40 -27.54 14.75
CA ASP A 183 -17.75 -27.71 16.16
C ASP A 183 -19.04 -26.97 16.52
N THR A 184 -19.24 -25.75 16.00
CA THR A 184 -20.49 -24.99 16.19
C THR A 184 -21.68 -25.63 15.48
N LEU A 185 -21.51 -26.15 14.26
CA LEU A 185 -22.56 -26.92 13.57
C LEU A 185 -22.93 -28.20 14.34
N ASP A 186 -21.96 -28.96 14.82
CA ASP A 186 -22.20 -30.20 15.55
C ASP A 186 -22.72 -29.95 16.97
N ARG A 187 -22.48 -28.77 17.55
CA ARG A 187 -23.17 -28.29 18.75
C ARG A 187 -24.65 -27.97 18.46
N LEU A 188 -24.94 -27.16 17.43
CA LEU A 188 -26.31 -26.79 17.07
C LEU A 188 -27.17 -28.00 16.68
N ARG A 189 -26.59 -29.01 16.02
CA ARG A 189 -27.25 -30.29 15.74
C ARG A 189 -27.69 -31.01 17.02
N ARG A 190 -26.81 -31.11 18.01
CA ARG A 190 -27.12 -31.74 19.31
C ARG A 190 -28.19 -30.96 20.08
N GLU A 191 -28.07 -29.63 20.13
CA GLU A 191 -29.08 -28.76 20.77
C GLU A 191 -30.46 -28.91 20.10
N LEU A 192 -30.52 -29.03 18.76
CA LEU A 192 -31.75 -29.28 18.02
C LEU A 192 -32.32 -30.69 18.27
N GLU A 193 -31.48 -31.73 18.28
CA GLU A 193 -31.90 -33.10 18.60
C GLU A 193 -32.45 -33.22 20.01
N ASP A 194 -31.80 -32.59 21.00
CA ASP A 194 -32.25 -32.62 22.39
C ASP A 194 -33.53 -31.81 22.60
N ASN A 195 -33.68 -30.67 21.90
CA ASN A 195 -34.94 -29.93 21.87
C ASN A 195 -36.09 -30.77 21.25
N HIS A 196 -35.83 -31.47 20.15
CA HIS A 196 -36.81 -32.39 19.55
C HIS A 196 -37.18 -33.54 20.49
N LYS A 197 -36.21 -34.15 21.20
CA LYS A 197 -36.48 -35.20 22.21
C LYS A 197 -37.36 -34.65 23.34
N GLN A 198 -37.04 -33.48 23.88
CA GLN A 198 -37.85 -32.80 24.90
C GLN A 198 -39.26 -32.53 24.39
N ARG A 199 -39.42 -31.99 23.18
CA ARG A 199 -40.74 -31.68 22.61
C ARG A 199 -41.59 -32.93 22.34
N ILE A 200 -40.97 -34.03 21.92
CA ILE A 200 -41.64 -35.33 21.78
C ILE A 200 -42.08 -35.87 23.15
N GLN A 201 -41.26 -35.70 24.18
CA GLN A 201 -41.62 -36.08 25.56
C GLN A 201 -42.80 -35.23 26.09
N GLU A 202 -42.75 -33.90 25.98
CA GLU A 202 -43.85 -33.00 26.36
C GLU A 202 -45.17 -33.34 25.66
N LEU A 203 -45.12 -33.71 24.38
CA LEU A 203 -46.30 -34.10 23.60
C LEU A 203 -46.87 -35.45 24.07
N ARG A 204 -46.00 -36.42 24.42
CA ARG A 204 -46.43 -37.69 25.00
C ARG A 204 -47.06 -37.49 26.38
N GLU A 205 -46.44 -36.67 27.23
CA GLU A 205 -46.94 -36.36 28.57
C GLU A 205 -48.31 -35.68 28.50
N ARG A 206 -48.49 -34.66 27.64
CA ARG A 206 -49.80 -34.04 27.39
C ARG A 206 -50.82 -35.04 26.86
N HIS A 207 -50.48 -35.85 25.86
CA HIS A 207 -51.39 -36.88 25.35
C HIS A 207 -51.80 -37.89 26.44
N THR A 208 -50.89 -38.29 27.34
CA THR A 208 -51.27 -39.16 28.47
C THR A 208 -52.18 -38.47 29.49
N GLN A 209 -52.01 -37.16 29.73
CA GLN A 209 -52.90 -36.38 30.58
C GLN A 209 -54.28 -36.19 29.94
N GLU A 210 -54.34 -35.88 28.64
CA GLU A 210 -55.58 -35.75 27.86
C GLU A 210 -56.36 -37.08 27.83
N MET A 211 -55.68 -38.21 27.59
CA MET A 211 -56.32 -39.54 27.65
C MET A 211 -56.86 -39.87 29.05
N ALA A 212 -56.09 -39.58 30.12
CA ALA A 212 -56.56 -39.81 31.49
C ALA A 212 -57.77 -38.93 31.83
N HIS A 213 -57.79 -37.68 31.38
CA HIS A 213 -58.92 -36.77 31.57
C HIS A 213 -60.16 -37.22 30.77
N GLN A 214 -59.99 -37.71 29.54
CA GLN A 214 -61.09 -38.31 28.76
C GLN A 214 -61.63 -39.58 29.43
N GLU A 215 -60.78 -40.42 30.01
CA GLU A 215 -61.20 -41.62 30.76
C GLU A 215 -61.98 -41.23 32.04
N GLU A 216 -61.57 -40.19 32.74
CA GLU A 216 -62.27 -39.63 33.90
C GLU A 216 -63.64 -39.04 33.52
N GLN A 217 -63.72 -38.25 32.44
CA GLN A 217 -64.98 -37.75 31.89
C GLN A 217 -65.91 -38.89 31.47
N ALA A 218 -65.39 -39.93 30.81
CA ALA A 218 -66.17 -41.10 30.41
C ALA A 218 -66.73 -41.89 31.60
N LYS A 219 -65.98 -41.98 32.71
CA LYS A 219 -66.47 -42.57 33.97
C LYS A 219 -67.57 -41.72 34.60
N ALA A 220 -67.38 -40.40 34.71
CA ALA A 220 -68.38 -39.49 35.25
C ALA A 220 -69.71 -39.55 34.45
N LEU A 221 -69.64 -39.57 33.11
CA LEU A 221 -70.80 -39.72 32.24
C LEU A 221 -71.47 -41.12 32.37
N ALA A 222 -70.69 -42.17 32.62
CA ALA A 222 -71.24 -43.51 32.86
C ALA A 222 -71.98 -43.56 34.22
N GLU A 223 -71.42 -42.96 35.28
CA GLU A 223 -72.07 -42.82 36.57
C GLU A 223 -73.34 -41.97 36.48
N GLU A 224 -73.31 -40.84 35.76
CA GLU A 224 -74.50 -40.01 35.50
C GLU A 224 -75.58 -40.78 34.74
N ARG A 225 -75.21 -41.54 33.70
CA ARG A 225 -76.15 -42.38 32.95
C ARG A 225 -76.78 -43.46 33.83
N ASP A 226 -76.00 -44.10 34.70
CA ASP A 226 -76.51 -45.15 35.59
C ASP A 226 -77.40 -44.56 36.71
N ASN A 227 -77.09 -43.37 37.23
CA ASN A 227 -77.97 -42.61 38.13
C ASN A 227 -79.28 -42.18 37.45
N LEU A 228 -79.23 -41.72 36.19
CA LEU A 228 -80.41 -41.41 35.38
C LEU A 228 -81.24 -42.66 35.11
N LYS A 229 -80.61 -43.82 34.95
CA LYS A 229 -81.29 -45.11 34.78
C LYS A 229 -82.00 -45.56 36.06
N THR A 230 -81.36 -45.45 37.24
CA THR A 230 -82.04 -45.76 38.51
C THR A 230 -83.19 -44.79 38.78
N LEU A 231 -83.02 -43.49 38.49
CA LEU A 231 -84.09 -42.50 38.59
C LEU A 231 -85.26 -42.80 37.63
N ALA A 232 -84.96 -43.28 36.42
CA ALA A 232 -86.00 -43.71 35.47
C ALA A 232 -86.73 -44.98 35.94
N GLU A 233 -86.02 -45.92 36.59
CA GLU A 233 -86.61 -47.10 37.21
C GLU A 233 -87.51 -46.71 38.41
N GLU A 234 -87.08 -45.80 39.28
CA GLU A 234 -87.90 -45.22 40.38
C GLU A 234 -89.13 -44.45 39.86
N LEU A 235 -88.98 -43.66 38.79
CA LEU A 235 -90.10 -42.98 38.13
C LEU A 235 -91.07 -43.98 37.49
N GLN A 236 -90.58 -45.08 36.92
CA GLN A 236 -91.42 -46.13 36.37
C GLN A 236 -92.13 -46.94 37.47
N GLU A 237 -91.47 -47.21 38.60
CA GLU A 237 -92.05 -47.86 39.77
C GLU A 237 -93.15 -46.98 40.38
N SER A 238 -92.86 -45.71 40.67
CA SER A 238 -93.84 -44.75 41.20
C SER A 238 -94.99 -44.47 40.22
N LEU A 239 -94.75 -44.48 38.91
CA LEU A 239 -95.84 -44.48 37.91
C LEU A 239 -96.68 -45.76 37.96
N SER A 240 -96.07 -46.92 38.21
CA SER A 240 -96.79 -48.18 38.35
C SER A 240 -97.62 -48.23 39.63
N GLU A 241 -97.10 -47.67 40.73
CA GLU A 241 -97.78 -47.48 42.01
C GLU A 241 -98.94 -46.49 41.87
N LEU A 242 -98.72 -45.30 41.28
CA LEU A 242 -99.78 -44.36 40.93
C LEU A 242 -100.84 -44.98 40.00
N GLN A 243 -100.47 -45.83 39.05
CA GLN A 243 -101.44 -46.56 38.22
C GLN A 243 -102.22 -47.62 39.02
N LEU A 244 -101.64 -48.16 40.08
CA LEU A 244 -102.26 -49.11 41.00
C LEU A 244 -103.20 -48.37 41.96
N GLU A 245 -102.76 -47.24 42.55
CA GLU A 245 -103.60 -46.30 43.31
C GLU A 245 -104.73 -45.74 42.46
N ILE A 246 -104.51 -45.38 41.19
CA ILE A 246 -105.58 -44.93 40.29
C ILE A 246 -106.54 -46.08 39.99
N ARG A 247 -106.05 -47.33 39.89
CA ARG A 247 -106.91 -48.52 39.78
C ARG A 247 -107.71 -48.77 41.04
N GLU A 248 -107.09 -48.63 42.20
CA GLU A 248 -107.72 -48.79 43.51
C GLU A 248 -108.73 -47.66 43.77
N ALA A 249 -108.37 -46.41 43.53
CA ALA A 249 -109.27 -45.25 43.58
C ALA A 249 -110.35 -45.31 42.50
N LYS A 250 -110.13 -45.95 41.34
CA LYS A 250 -111.20 -46.30 40.39
C LYS A 250 -112.08 -47.42 40.91
N LEU A 251 -111.55 -48.44 41.58
CA LEU A 251 -112.32 -49.50 42.22
C LEU A 251 -113.12 -48.96 43.42
N ASN A 252 -112.56 -48.02 44.17
CA ASN A 252 -113.15 -47.39 45.35
C ASN A 252 -114.16 -46.30 44.94
N ASN A 253 -113.93 -45.58 43.84
CA ASN A 253 -114.97 -44.80 43.16
C ASN A 253 -116.02 -45.69 42.51
N MET A 254 -115.69 -46.83 41.90
CA MET A 254 -116.68 -47.82 41.46
C MET A 254 -117.48 -48.35 42.65
N PHE A 255 -116.88 -48.52 43.83
CA PHE A 255 -117.58 -48.91 45.06
C PHE A 255 -118.43 -47.77 45.65
N SER A 256 -118.00 -46.52 45.51
CA SER A 256 -118.71 -45.33 45.99
C SER A 256 -119.85 -44.93 45.06
N VAL A 257 -119.65 -45.06 43.76
CA VAL A 257 -120.65 -44.94 42.69
C VAL A 257 -121.55 -46.19 42.64
N SER A 258 -121.07 -47.37 43.07
CA SER A 258 -121.94 -48.53 43.32
C SER A 258 -122.80 -48.31 44.56
N LYS A 259 -122.27 -47.81 45.68
CA LYS A 259 -123.09 -47.48 46.88
C LYS A 259 -124.02 -46.29 46.70
N SER A 260 -123.63 -45.26 45.93
CA SER A 260 -124.51 -44.13 45.62
C SER A 260 -125.48 -44.46 44.50
N GLY A 261 -125.04 -45.22 43.49
CA GLY A 261 -125.85 -45.75 42.40
C GLY A 261 -126.87 -46.79 42.87
N GLU A 262 -126.55 -47.64 43.85
CA GLU A 262 -127.48 -48.60 44.44
C GLU A 262 -128.49 -47.90 45.37
N LYS A 263 -128.11 -46.79 46.02
CA LYS A 263 -129.08 -45.87 46.66
C LYS A 263 -129.96 -45.18 45.61
N LEU A 264 -129.38 -44.70 44.51
CA LEU A 264 -130.11 -44.01 43.44
C LEU A 264 -131.09 -44.96 42.73
N ILE A 265 -130.67 -46.19 42.41
CA ILE A 265 -131.51 -47.26 41.86
C ILE A 265 -132.64 -47.61 42.84
N ARG A 266 -132.38 -47.65 44.14
CA ARG A 266 -133.43 -47.93 45.14
C ARG A 266 -134.45 -46.79 45.25
N VAL A 267 -134.01 -45.53 45.12
CA VAL A 267 -134.91 -44.36 45.06
C VAL A 267 -135.68 -44.31 43.74
N VAL A 268 -135.01 -44.51 42.60
CA VAL A 268 -135.65 -44.52 41.27
C VAL A 268 -136.63 -45.68 41.14
N ARG A 269 -136.30 -46.88 41.63
CA ARG A 269 -137.22 -48.03 41.65
C ARG A 269 -138.40 -47.80 42.58
N SER A 270 -138.19 -47.20 43.76
CA SER A 270 -139.30 -46.77 44.64
C SER A 270 -140.20 -45.72 43.98
N VAL A 271 -139.66 -44.78 43.21
CA VAL A 271 -140.44 -43.78 42.47
C VAL A 271 -141.15 -44.40 41.26
N GLN A 272 -140.55 -45.38 40.59
CA GLN A 272 -141.17 -46.13 39.50
C GLN A 272 -142.30 -47.04 40.00
N GLU A 273 -142.12 -47.73 41.12
CA GLU A 273 -143.18 -48.51 41.79
C GLU A 273 -144.33 -47.59 42.21
N LEU A 274 -144.05 -46.44 42.83
CA LEU A 274 -145.08 -45.46 43.19
C LEU A 274 -145.81 -44.88 41.96
N ALA A 275 -145.09 -44.65 40.85
CA ALA A 275 -145.68 -44.13 39.61
C ALA A 275 -146.52 -45.19 38.87
N SER A 276 -146.10 -46.46 38.89
CA SER A 276 -146.91 -47.58 38.40
C SER A 276 -148.15 -47.80 39.27
N GLU A 277 -148.03 -47.79 40.60
CA GLU A 277 -149.19 -47.86 41.50
C GLU A 277 -150.16 -46.68 41.28
N LEU A 278 -149.66 -45.46 41.02
CA LEU A 278 -150.51 -44.31 40.68
C LEU A 278 -151.23 -44.47 39.34
N ASP A 279 -150.53 -44.95 38.29
CA ASP A 279 -151.16 -45.14 36.97
C ASP A 279 -152.18 -46.30 37.01
N GLU A 280 -151.85 -47.40 37.70
CA GLU A 280 -152.69 -48.58 37.83
C GLU A 280 -153.91 -48.34 38.72
N THR A 281 -153.78 -47.56 39.81
CA THR A 281 -154.95 -47.08 40.58
C THR A 281 -155.76 -46.04 39.81
N SER A 282 -155.14 -45.16 39.01
CA SER A 282 -155.89 -44.20 38.17
C SER A 282 -156.74 -44.91 37.12
N ARG A 283 -156.20 -45.96 36.48
CA ARG A 283 -156.92 -46.80 35.52
C ARG A 283 -158.01 -47.64 36.17
N ALA A 284 -157.76 -48.25 37.33
CA ALA A 284 -158.74 -49.08 38.03
C ALA A 284 -159.94 -48.29 38.57
N VAL A 285 -159.79 -46.98 38.83
CA VAL A 285 -160.88 -46.11 39.32
C VAL A 285 -161.65 -45.43 38.18
N THR A 286 -161.10 -45.36 36.97
CA THR A 286 -161.67 -44.60 35.83
C THR A 286 -162.04 -45.44 34.60
N ASP A 287 -162.05 -46.77 34.74
CA ASP A 287 -162.42 -47.75 33.69
C ASP A 287 -161.69 -47.54 32.34
N GLY A 288 -160.47 -46.98 32.41
CA GLY A 288 -159.58 -46.75 31.26
C GLY A 288 -159.63 -45.35 30.62
N GLU A 289 -160.45 -44.41 31.08
CA GLU A 289 -160.59 -43.08 30.46
C GLU A 289 -159.58 -42.01 30.94
N TYR A 290 -158.71 -42.31 31.91
CA TYR A 290 -157.68 -41.37 32.40
C TYR A 290 -156.28 -42.00 32.44
N SER A 291 -155.28 -41.23 31.99
CA SER A 291 -153.85 -41.59 31.97
C SER A 291 -153.04 -40.44 32.58
N PHE A 292 -152.23 -40.72 33.60
CA PHE A 292 -151.49 -39.66 34.32
C PHE A 292 -150.52 -38.90 33.40
N PHE A 293 -149.89 -39.61 32.47
CA PHE A 293 -148.93 -39.04 31.51
C PHE A 293 -149.57 -38.08 30.48
N GLU A 294 -150.88 -38.14 30.26
CA GLU A 294 -151.59 -37.23 29.35
C GLU A 294 -152.13 -35.97 30.08
N ALA A 295 -152.27 -36.02 31.40
CA ALA A 295 -152.64 -34.86 32.21
C ALA A 295 -151.48 -33.85 32.40
N ILE A 296 -150.23 -34.27 32.17
CA ILE A 296 -149.03 -33.41 32.25
C ILE A 296 -149.02 -32.45 31.05
N LYS A 297 -149.57 -31.25 31.25
CA LYS A 297 -149.64 -30.19 30.22
C LYS A 297 -148.29 -29.55 29.86
N ASP A 298 -147.25 -29.68 30.70
CA ASP A 298 -145.93 -29.13 30.38
C ASP A 298 -145.08 -30.15 29.58
N LYS A 299 -144.68 -29.72 28.38
CA LYS A 299 -143.94 -30.54 27.42
C LYS A 299 -142.53 -30.89 27.91
N ARG A 300 -141.90 -30.04 28.75
CA ARG A 300 -140.54 -30.27 29.25
C ARG A 300 -140.47 -31.42 30.26
N ASP A 301 -141.44 -31.55 31.13
CA ASP A 301 -141.46 -32.62 32.13
C ASP A 301 -141.61 -33.98 31.43
N ARG A 302 -142.46 -34.04 30.40
CA ARG A 302 -142.60 -35.21 29.52
C ARG A 302 -141.31 -35.58 28.78
N GLU A 303 -140.60 -34.59 28.23
CA GLU A 303 -139.33 -34.81 27.54
C GLU A 303 -138.18 -35.19 28.49
N THR A 304 -138.20 -34.71 29.74
CA THR A 304 -137.20 -35.05 30.77
C THR A 304 -137.35 -36.51 31.23
N VAL A 305 -138.58 -36.99 31.41
CA VAL A 305 -138.87 -38.41 31.72
C VAL A 305 -138.40 -39.34 30.58
N LEU A 306 -138.52 -38.91 29.32
CA LEU A 306 -138.01 -39.66 28.17
C LEU A 306 -136.47 -39.58 28.00
N GLY A 307 -135.87 -38.43 28.33
CA GLY A 307 -134.42 -38.20 28.20
C GLY A 307 -133.56 -39.08 29.13
N LEU A 308 -134.10 -39.46 30.29
CA LEU A 308 -133.44 -40.34 31.26
C LEU A 308 -133.20 -41.79 30.77
N ALA A 309 -133.68 -42.14 29.57
CA ALA A 309 -133.53 -43.50 29.02
C ALA A 309 -132.25 -43.74 28.18
N ASN A 310 -131.48 -42.72 27.75
CA ASN A 310 -130.80 -42.82 26.43
C ASN A 310 -129.36 -42.26 26.24
N ALA A 311 -128.47 -42.09 27.24
CA ALA A 311 -127.16 -41.40 27.02
C ALA A 311 -125.88 -42.01 27.67
N SER A 312 -124.79 -42.17 26.87
CA SER A 312 -123.38 -42.34 27.36
C SER A 312 -122.30 -42.09 26.26
N THR A 313 -121.03 -41.87 26.69
CA THR A 313 -119.68 -41.87 26.01
C THR A 313 -119.15 -40.68 25.14
N TYR A 314 -117.92 -40.17 25.45
CA TYR A 314 -116.65 -40.22 24.63
C TYR A 314 -115.44 -39.38 25.20
N THR A 315 -114.20 -39.60 24.70
CA THR A 315 -112.87 -39.10 25.22
C THR A 315 -111.71 -39.04 24.16
N GLN A 316 -110.52 -38.47 24.52
CA GLN A 316 -109.15 -38.45 23.85
C GLN A 316 -108.81 -37.32 22.82
N VAL A 317 -107.56 -37.05 22.33
CA VAL A 317 -106.14 -36.80 22.85
C VAL A 317 -105.16 -36.82 21.63
N GLU A 318 -104.15 -35.91 21.48
CA GLU A 318 -102.97 -36.11 20.55
C GLU A 318 -101.72 -35.18 20.77
N ALA A 319 -100.60 -35.36 20.02
CA ALA A 319 -99.19 -35.00 20.34
C ALA A 319 -98.31 -34.44 19.16
N ALA A 320 -97.01 -34.09 19.38
CA ALA A 320 -96.00 -33.65 18.34
C ALA A 320 -94.49 -33.64 18.79
N PRO A 321 -93.49 -33.87 17.89
CA PRO A 321 -92.03 -33.60 18.13
C PRO A 321 -91.16 -33.11 16.89
N GLU A 322 -89.82 -32.93 17.09
CA GLU A 322 -88.64 -33.00 16.13
C GLU A 322 -88.38 -31.87 15.07
N GLU A 323 -87.16 -31.56 14.51
CA GLU A 323 -85.71 -31.68 14.89
C GLU A 323 -84.74 -30.96 13.87
N THR A 324 -83.43 -30.72 14.24
CA THR A 324 -82.14 -30.59 13.45
C THR A 324 -82.02 -29.75 12.13
N ASP A 325 -80.87 -29.41 11.48
CA ASP A 325 -79.38 -29.45 11.63
C ASP A 325 -78.79 -28.31 10.73
N ASP A 326 -77.75 -27.52 11.03
CA ASP A 326 -76.27 -27.71 11.13
C ASP A 326 -75.45 -27.43 9.83
N ASN A 327 -74.21 -26.91 9.96
CA ASN A 327 -73.56 -26.02 8.97
C ASN A 327 -72.05 -26.32 8.72
N ALA A 328 -71.51 -26.09 7.51
CA ALA A 328 -70.13 -26.48 7.14
C ALA A 328 -69.38 -25.52 6.19
N GLU A 329 -68.09 -25.27 6.45
CA GLU A 329 -67.19 -24.47 5.59
C GLU A 329 -65.70 -24.88 5.77
N PRO A 330 -64.89 -24.97 4.68
CA PRO A 330 -63.44 -24.81 4.80
C PRO A 330 -62.71 -24.17 3.59
N GLY A 331 -61.50 -23.61 3.83
CA GLY A 331 -60.42 -23.63 2.83
C GLY A 331 -59.60 -22.34 2.62
N GLY A 332 -58.46 -22.20 3.31
CA GLY A 332 -57.44 -21.17 3.04
C GLY A 332 -56.33 -21.63 2.06
N LYS A 333 -55.53 -20.69 1.52
CA LYS A 333 -54.46 -20.97 0.52
C LYS A 333 -53.10 -20.34 0.84
N ASP A 334 -52.08 -21.19 0.73
CA ASP A 334 -50.76 -21.03 0.09
C ASP A 334 -49.93 -19.74 0.26
N SER A 335 -48.92 -19.89 1.13
CA SER A 335 -47.48 -19.64 0.92
C SER A 335 -46.99 -18.97 -0.39
N ARG A 336 -46.05 -18.02 -0.22
CA ARG A 336 -45.18 -17.52 -1.30
C ARG A 336 -43.72 -17.46 -0.83
N GLU A 337 -42.81 -17.94 -1.66
CA GLU A 337 -41.38 -18.13 -1.40
C GLU A 337 -40.58 -17.58 -2.59
N GLU A 338 -39.54 -16.78 -2.35
CA GLU A 338 -38.45 -16.45 -3.30
C GLU A 338 -37.37 -15.62 -2.54
N ASN A 339 -36.25 -16.25 -2.16
CA ASN A 339 -34.98 -16.37 -2.90
C ASN A 339 -34.15 -15.08 -3.07
N HIS A 340 -33.03 -15.04 -2.35
CA HIS A 340 -31.93 -14.08 -2.51
C HIS A 340 -30.68 -14.77 -3.08
N LYS A 341 -29.92 -14.04 -3.90
CA LYS A 341 -28.54 -14.39 -4.28
C LYS A 341 -27.62 -13.19 -4.03
N PRO A 342 -26.45 -13.37 -3.39
CA PRO A 342 -25.38 -12.39 -3.39
C PRO A 342 -24.42 -12.59 -4.58
N VAL A 343 -23.62 -11.56 -4.86
CA VAL A 343 -22.37 -11.59 -5.65
C VAL A 343 -21.28 -10.99 -4.77
#